data_AF-F2AS41-F1
#
_entry.id   AF-F2AS41-F1
#
_cell.length_a   1.000
_cell.length_b   1.000
_cell.length_c   1.000
_cell.angle_alpha   90.00
_cell.angle_beta   90.00
_cell.angle_gamma   90.00
#
_symmetry.space_group_name_H-M   'P 1'
#
loop_
_entity.id
_entity.type
_entity.pdbx_description
1 polymer ?
#
loop_
_entity_poly.entity_id
_entity_poly.type
_entity_poly.pdbx_seq_one_letter_code
_entity_poly.pdbx_strand_id
1 'polypeptide(L)'
;MAQLNPYSVSTQSSLEKGVFSEYATLHRRSFLYREIRFEKPFQGTFVYNGWWFRQVIRINAVPCWFRISWLRIHSRFRFELPEELTAEADPHSATDSRRTIHGEIEFSRTLAIRRFRVWLGERVIYDEIR
;
A
#
# COMPACT_ATOMS: atom_id res chain seq x y z
N MET A 1 -26.85 -27.25 30.06
CA MET A 1 -26.15 -27.50 28.78
C MET A 1 -25.95 -26.14 28.12
N ALA A 2 -24.70 -25.71 27.89
CA ALA A 2 -24.43 -24.39 27.31
C ALA A 2 -24.66 -24.44 25.78
N GLN A 3 -25.51 -23.55 25.28
CA GLN A 3 -25.83 -23.39 23.87
C GLN A 3 -24.60 -22.82 23.14
N LEU A 4 -24.02 -23.59 22.21
CA LEU A 4 -22.89 -23.16 21.39
C LEU A 4 -23.38 -22.05 20.44
N ASN A 5 -22.81 -20.85 20.52
CA ASN A 5 -23.18 -19.74 19.63
C ASN A 5 -22.71 -20.06 18.19
N PRO A 6 -23.61 -20.21 17.20
CA PRO A 6 -23.24 -20.51 15.82
C PRO A 6 -22.52 -19.33 15.12
N TYR A 7 -22.54 -18.14 15.70
CA TYR A 7 -21.80 -16.95 15.25
C TYR A 7 -20.55 -16.68 16.09
N SER A 8 -20.12 -17.62 16.92
CA SER A 8 -18.82 -17.49 17.59
C SER A 8 -17.72 -17.53 16.55
N VAL A 9 -17.12 -16.36 16.30
CA VAL A 9 -16.00 -16.20 15.38
C VAL A 9 -14.87 -17.09 15.91
N SER A 10 -14.66 -18.22 15.23
CA SER A 10 -13.55 -19.11 15.51
C SER A 10 -12.27 -18.34 15.27
N THR A 11 -11.44 -18.29 16.30
CA THR A 11 -10.15 -17.61 16.37
C THR A 11 -9.28 -17.87 15.15
N GLN A 12 -8.77 -16.77 14.55
CA GLN A 12 -7.70 -16.72 13.54
C GLN A 12 -7.92 -17.54 12.26
N SER A 13 -8.77 -17.04 11.37
CA SER A 13 -8.59 -17.33 9.94
C SER A 13 -7.18 -16.89 9.53
N SER A 14 -6.36 -17.83 9.04
CA SER A 14 -5.08 -17.49 8.43
C SER A 14 -5.31 -16.47 7.33
N LEU A 15 -4.63 -15.33 7.37
CA LEU A 15 -4.72 -14.33 6.31
C LEU A 15 -4.43 -15.01 4.97
N GLU A 16 -5.40 -14.98 4.06
CA GLU A 16 -5.25 -15.56 2.73
C GLU A 16 -4.13 -14.86 1.98
N LYS A 17 -3.24 -15.66 1.38
CA LYS A 17 -2.14 -15.12 0.58
C LYS A 17 -2.70 -14.67 -0.77
N GLY A 18 -2.36 -13.47 -1.18
CA GLY A 18 -2.90 -12.92 -2.42
C GLY A 18 -2.65 -11.44 -2.59
N VAL A 19 -3.08 -10.94 -3.76
CA VAL A 19 -3.22 -9.51 -4.04
C VAL A 19 -4.71 -9.21 -4.05
N PHE A 20 -5.14 -8.28 -3.22
CA PHE A 20 -6.52 -7.86 -3.07
C PHE A 20 -6.61 -6.41 -3.55
N SER A 21 -7.08 -6.24 -4.78
CA SER A 21 -7.27 -4.94 -5.41
C SER A 21 -8.27 -5.04 -6.56
N GLU A 22 -9.12 -4.03 -6.72
CA GLU A 22 -10.11 -3.98 -7.82
C GLU A 22 -9.49 -3.45 -9.11
N TYR A 23 -8.61 -2.45 -9.01
CA TYR A 23 -8.07 -1.68 -10.15
C TYR A 23 -6.55 -1.50 -10.07
N ALA A 24 -5.87 -2.49 -9.49
CA ALA A 24 -4.43 -2.51 -9.41
C ALA A 24 -3.90 -3.91 -9.73
N THR A 25 -2.69 -3.98 -10.28
CA THR A 25 -2.02 -5.24 -10.58
C THR A 25 -0.56 -5.17 -10.16
N LEU A 26 -0.10 -6.21 -9.47
CA LEU A 26 1.30 -6.35 -9.12
C LEU A 26 2.11 -6.77 -10.36
N HIS A 27 2.92 -5.85 -10.89
CA HIS A 27 3.72 -6.09 -12.08
C HIS A 27 5.03 -6.81 -11.73
N ARG A 28 5.74 -6.33 -10.70
CA ARG A 28 7.00 -6.93 -10.26
C ARG A 28 7.16 -6.86 -8.75
N ARG A 29 7.77 -7.89 -8.17
CA ARG A 29 8.16 -7.92 -6.75
C ARG A 29 9.53 -8.55 -6.56
N SER A 30 10.25 -8.09 -5.54
CA SER A 30 11.43 -8.78 -5.00
C SER A 30 11.58 -8.45 -3.50
N PHE A 31 12.75 -8.75 -2.93
CA PHE A 31 13.10 -8.30 -1.58
C PHE A 31 13.06 -6.76 -1.52
N LEU A 32 12.26 -6.21 -0.61
CA LEU A 32 12.08 -4.76 -0.41
C LEU A 32 11.70 -3.97 -1.68
N TYR A 33 11.07 -4.60 -2.66
CA TYR A 33 10.68 -3.97 -3.92
C TYR A 33 9.27 -4.33 -4.32
N ARG A 34 8.48 -3.34 -4.74
CA ARG A 34 7.17 -3.52 -5.35
C ARG A 34 6.99 -2.55 -6.51
N GLU A 35 6.50 -3.07 -7.62
CA GLU A 35 6.06 -2.31 -8.79
C GLU A 35 4.60 -2.68 -9.05
N ILE A 36 3.72 -1.72 -8.80
CA ILE A 36 2.27 -1.88 -8.82
C ILE A 36 1.73 -0.93 -9.88
N ARG A 37 0.94 -1.45 -10.80
CA ARG A 37 0.22 -0.63 -11.79
C ARG A 37 -1.17 -0.35 -11.26
N PHE A 38 -1.52 0.92 -11.14
CA PHE A 38 -2.87 1.38 -10.80
C PHE A 38 -3.58 1.85 -12.07
N GLU A 39 -4.83 1.44 -12.22
CA GLU A 39 -5.76 1.90 -13.26
C GLU A 39 -6.79 2.89 -12.70
N LYS A 40 -7.22 2.67 -11.44
CA LYS A 40 -8.03 3.57 -10.63
C LYS A 40 -7.57 3.50 -9.18
N PRO A 41 -7.78 4.54 -8.35
CA PRO A 41 -8.40 5.84 -8.67
C PRO A 41 -7.49 6.82 -9.41
N PHE A 42 -6.21 6.50 -9.61
CA PHE A 42 -5.32 7.21 -10.51
C PHE A 42 -4.65 6.21 -11.44
N GLN A 43 -4.22 6.68 -12.61
CA GLN A 43 -3.50 5.85 -13.57
C GLN A 43 -1.99 6.06 -13.42
N GLY A 44 -1.26 4.99 -13.11
CA GLY A 44 0.20 5.09 -13.06
C GLY A 44 0.91 3.88 -12.46
N THR A 45 2.24 3.92 -12.54
CA THR A 45 3.12 2.90 -11.96
C THR A 45 3.67 3.39 -10.63
N PHE A 46 3.23 2.76 -9.55
CA PHE A 46 3.74 2.95 -8.19
C PHE A 46 4.92 2.01 -7.95
N VAL A 47 6.08 2.57 -7.57
CA VAL A 47 7.29 1.80 -7.31
C VAL A 47 7.79 2.08 -5.90
N TYR A 48 7.75 1.08 -5.03
CA TYR A 48 8.46 1.08 -3.76
C TYR A 48 9.80 0.37 -3.90
N ASN A 49 10.87 1.02 -3.43
CA ASN A 49 12.21 0.44 -3.36
C ASN A 49 12.87 0.78 -2.02
N GLY A 50 13.15 -0.23 -1.20
CA GLY A 50 13.76 -0.12 0.13
C GLY A 50 15.23 -0.54 0.21
N TRP A 51 15.96 -0.56 -0.90
CA TRP A 51 17.32 -1.08 -0.96
C TRP A 51 18.36 -0.12 -0.34
N TRP A 52 19.47 -0.65 0.20
CA TRP A 52 20.56 0.11 0.86
C TRP A 52 20.09 1.15 1.90
N PHE A 53 19.18 0.79 2.81
CA PHE A 53 18.70 1.68 3.88
C PHE A 53 17.97 2.95 3.39
N ARG A 54 17.66 3.00 2.10
CA ARG A 54 16.92 4.08 1.45
C ARG A 54 15.60 3.54 0.93
N GLN A 55 14.51 4.04 1.48
CA GLN A 55 13.16 3.74 1.02
C GLN A 55 12.67 4.87 0.15
N VAL A 56 12.26 4.57 -1.07
CA VAL A 56 11.74 5.54 -2.04
C VAL A 56 10.46 5.02 -2.63
N ILE A 57 9.51 5.92 -2.81
CA ILE A 57 8.31 5.71 -3.58
C ILE A 57 8.34 6.65 -4.78
N ARG A 58 8.11 6.08 -5.97
CA ARG A 58 7.91 6.83 -7.19
C ARG A 58 6.55 6.51 -7.78
N ILE A 59 5.91 7.51 -8.39
CA ILE A 59 4.74 7.29 -9.25
C ILE A 59 5.07 7.86 -10.62
N ASN A 60 4.94 7.06 -11.67
CA ASN A 60 5.32 7.45 -13.05
C ASN A 60 6.75 8.04 -13.12
N ALA A 61 7.70 7.40 -12.42
CA ALA A 61 9.09 7.82 -12.25
C ALA A 61 9.35 9.10 -11.44
N VAL A 62 8.32 9.85 -11.05
CA VAL A 62 8.44 11.03 -10.17
C VAL A 62 8.61 10.57 -8.71
N PRO A 63 9.63 11.04 -7.97
CA PRO A 63 9.79 10.71 -6.56
C PRO A 63 8.76 11.45 -5.70
N CYS A 64 7.88 10.70 -5.04
CA CYS A 64 6.81 11.27 -4.20
C CYS A 64 7.12 11.18 -2.70
N TRP A 65 7.94 10.20 -2.32
CA TRP A 65 8.35 10.03 -0.93
C TRP A 65 9.70 9.36 -0.86
N PHE A 66 10.51 9.74 0.12
CA PHE A 66 11.73 9.03 0.44
C PHE A 66 12.08 9.13 1.92
N ARG A 67 12.85 8.16 2.40
CA ARG A 67 13.45 8.16 3.73
C ARG A 67 14.75 7.38 3.71
N ILE A 68 15.75 7.90 4.42
CA ILE A 68 17.05 7.25 4.59
C ILE A 68 17.24 7.00 6.09
N SER A 69 17.54 5.76 6.48
CA SER A 69 17.85 5.43 7.87
C SER A 69 18.73 4.18 7.97
N TRP A 70 19.92 4.35 8.54
CA TRP A 70 20.86 3.26 8.81
C TRP A 70 20.43 2.34 9.95
N LEU A 71 19.49 2.80 10.80
CA LEU A 71 19.10 2.09 12.02
C LEU A 71 17.83 1.25 11.86
N ARG A 72 16.93 1.63 10.96
CA ARG A 72 15.66 0.92 10.77
C ARG A 72 15.06 1.11 9.39
N ILE A 73 14.30 0.11 8.96
CA ILE A 73 13.38 0.24 7.83
C ILE A 73 12.01 0.69 8.36
N HIS A 74 11.40 1.66 7.69
CA HIS A 74 10.12 2.21 8.11
C HIS A 74 8.96 1.37 7.54
N SER A 75 8.07 0.95 8.43
CA SER A 75 6.86 0.21 8.09
C SER A 75 5.70 1.09 7.63
N ARG A 76 5.88 2.42 7.57
CA ARG A 76 4.83 3.36 7.21
C ARG A 76 5.38 4.48 6.33
N PHE A 77 4.55 4.91 5.39
CA PHE A 77 4.79 6.09 4.56
C PHE A 77 3.49 6.87 4.38
N ARG A 78 3.61 8.17 4.15
CA ARG A 78 2.50 9.08 3.85
C ARG A 78 3.03 10.23 3.01
N PHE A 79 2.31 10.60 1.96
CA PHE A 79 2.63 11.73 1.08
C PHE A 79 1.37 12.15 0.30
N GLU A 80 1.39 13.34 -0.28
CA GLU A 80 0.30 13.81 -1.16
C GLU A 80 0.56 13.38 -2.61
N LEU A 81 -0.48 12.90 -3.27
CA LEU A 81 -0.43 12.56 -4.68
C LEU A 81 -0.17 13.84 -5.49
N PRO A 82 0.82 13.86 -6.40
CA PRO A 82 1.05 14.99 -7.29
C PRO A 82 -0.21 15.38 -8.07
N GLU A 83 -0.44 16.68 -8.26
CA GLU A 83 -1.67 17.19 -8.87
C GLU A 83 -1.87 16.64 -10.28
N GLU A 84 -0.79 16.45 -11.02
CA GLU A 84 -0.77 15.96 -12.40
C GLU A 84 -1.28 14.52 -12.53
N LEU A 85 -1.31 13.77 -11.42
CA LEU A 85 -1.75 12.37 -11.37
C LEU A 85 -3.17 12.22 -10.84
N THR A 86 -3.79 13.32 -10.42
CA THR A 86 -5.19 13.34 -9.95
C THR A 86 -6.11 13.48 -11.17
N ALA A 87 -6.26 12.40 -11.95
CA ALA A 87 -7.22 12.38 -13.05
C ALA A 87 -8.65 12.39 -12.49
N GLU A 88 -9.48 13.33 -12.98
CA GLU A 88 -10.91 13.48 -12.66
C GLU A 88 -11.25 13.74 -11.19
N ALA A 89 -10.62 14.74 -10.58
CA ALA A 89 -11.25 15.39 -9.43
C ALA A 89 -12.52 16.10 -9.91
N ASP A 90 -13.67 15.46 -9.68
CA ASP A 90 -14.96 16.11 -9.66
C ASP A 90 -14.81 17.46 -8.91
N PRO A 91 -15.05 18.63 -9.55
CA PRO A 91 -14.69 19.94 -9.00
C PRO A 91 -15.40 20.28 -7.68
N HIS A 92 -16.38 19.48 -7.26
CA HIS A 92 -17.05 19.57 -5.96
C HIS A 92 -16.41 18.74 -4.84
N SER A 93 -15.36 17.97 -5.13
CA SER A 93 -14.69 17.07 -4.18
C SER A 93 -13.43 17.71 -3.57
N ALA A 94 -13.58 18.91 -3.02
CA ALA A 94 -12.55 19.59 -2.22
C ALA A 94 -12.44 19.00 -0.80
N THR A 95 -12.33 17.66 -0.70
CA THR A 95 -11.97 17.01 0.57
C THR A 95 -10.53 16.54 0.46
N ASP A 96 -9.64 17.33 1.05
CA ASP A 96 -8.17 17.22 1.12
C ASP A 96 -7.66 15.77 1.27
N SER A 97 -8.38 14.95 2.04
CA SER A 97 -8.06 13.55 2.30
C SER A 97 -8.03 12.65 1.05
N ARG A 98 -8.67 13.02 -0.07
CA ARG A 98 -8.70 12.20 -1.30
C ARG A 98 -7.39 12.22 -2.09
N ARG A 99 -6.41 13.04 -1.71
CA ARG A 99 -5.09 13.11 -2.36
C ARG A 99 -3.98 12.48 -1.53
N THR A 100 -4.21 12.24 -0.25
CA THR A 100 -3.21 11.62 0.61
C THR A 100 -3.04 10.14 0.26
N ILE A 101 -1.86 9.75 -0.19
CA ILE A 101 -1.42 8.37 -0.21
C ILE A 101 -0.76 8.02 1.11
N HIS A 102 -1.15 6.90 1.71
CA HIS A 102 -0.39 6.32 2.80
C HIS A 102 -0.30 4.80 2.66
N GLY A 103 0.64 4.21 3.37
CA GLY A 103 0.84 2.78 3.33
C GLY A 103 1.49 2.21 4.55
N GLU A 104 1.30 0.91 4.69
CA GLU A 104 1.79 0.08 5.78
C GLU A 104 2.48 -1.14 5.19
N ILE A 105 3.64 -1.46 5.76
CA ILE A 105 4.48 -2.57 5.35
C ILE A 105 4.73 -3.43 6.58
N GLU A 106 4.26 -4.66 6.54
CA GLU A 106 4.61 -5.66 7.53
C GLU A 106 5.85 -6.41 7.06
N PHE A 107 6.91 -6.37 7.86
CA PHE A 107 8.15 -7.09 7.59
C PHE A 107 8.23 -8.36 8.43
N SER A 108 8.79 -9.41 7.84
CA SER A 108 9.27 -10.58 8.59
C SER A 108 10.55 -10.23 9.37
N ARG A 109 10.99 -11.18 10.21
CA ARG A 109 12.28 -11.06 10.93
C ARG A 109 13.49 -10.92 10.00
N THR A 110 13.40 -11.44 8.76
CA THR A 110 14.45 -11.31 7.74
C THR A 110 14.27 -10.06 6.86
N LEU A 111 13.39 -9.13 7.25
CA LEU A 111 13.03 -7.91 6.52
C LEU A 111 12.31 -8.14 5.19
N ALA A 112 11.94 -9.38 4.85
CA ALA A 112 11.09 -9.62 3.70
C ALA A 112 9.68 -9.06 3.96
N ILE A 113 9.09 -8.39 2.97
CA ILE A 113 7.73 -7.86 3.01
C ILE A 113 6.73 -9.02 3.07
N ARG A 114 5.98 -9.11 4.18
CA ARG A 114 4.87 -10.04 4.40
C ARG A 114 3.54 -9.44 4.00
N ARG A 115 3.33 -8.15 4.29
CA ARG A 115 2.15 -7.41 3.85
C ARG A 115 2.53 -6.06 3.30
N PHE A 116 1.89 -5.64 2.23
CA PHE A 116 2.07 -4.32 1.64
C PHE A 116 0.69 -3.74 1.34
N ARG A 117 0.26 -2.75 2.13
CA ARG A 117 -1.03 -2.10 1.96
C ARG A 117 -0.86 -0.63 1.61
N VAL A 118 -1.68 -0.16 0.68
CA VAL A 118 -1.71 1.22 0.20
C VAL A 118 -3.15 1.72 0.25
N TRP A 119 -3.30 2.96 0.71
CA TRP A 119 -4.55 3.68 0.77
C TRP A 119 -4.44 4.99 -0.01
N LEU A 120 -5.57 5.43 -0.56
CA LEU A 120 -5.81 6.80 -0.98
C LEU A 120 -6.92 7.38 -0.10
N GLY A 121 -6.61 8.40 0.69
CA GLY A 121 -7.44 8.80 1.82
C GLY A 121 -7.70 7.61 2.74
N GLU A 122 -8.96 7.34 3.03
CA GLU A 122 -9.37 6.21 3.87
C GLU A 122 -9.62 4.91 3.08
N ARG A 123 -9.56 4.95 1.74
CA ARG A 123 -9.86 3.80 0.87
C ARG A 123 -8.60 2.96 0.66
N VAL A 124 -8.66 1.67 0.98
CA VAL A 124 -7.64 0.70 0.55
C VAL A 124 -7.70 0.55 -0.97
N ILE A 125 -6.60 0.86 -1.65
CA ILE A 125 -6.49 0.73 -3.12
C ILE A 125 -5.65 -0.49 -3.52
N TYR A 126 -4.85 -1.03 -2.59
CA TYR A 126 -4.04 -2.22 -2.79
C TYR A 126 -3.71 -2.87 -1.46
N ASP A 127 -3.84 -4.20 -1.37
CA ASP A 127 -3.37 -5.00 -0.24
C ASP A 127 -2.75 -6.30 -0.75
N GLU A 128 -1.49 -6.55 -0.40
CA GLU A 128 -0.79 -7.79 -0.72
C GLU A 128 -0.42 -8.50 0.56
N ILE A 129 -0.72 -9.80 0.66
CA ILE A 129 -0.38 -10.67 1.80
C ILE A 129 0.44 -11.88 1.31
N ARG A 130 1.55 -12.19 2.01
CA ARG A 130 2.50 -13.27 1.70
C ARG A 130 2.77 -14.25 2.85
#